data_AF-A0A931NYL6-F1
#
_entry.id   AF-A0A931NYL6-F1
#
_cell.length_a   1.000
_cell.length_b   1.000
_cell.length_c   1.000
_cell.angle_alpha   90.00
_cell.angle_beta   90.00
_cell.angle_gamma   90.00
#
_symmetry.space_group_name_H-M   'P 1'
#
loop_
_entity.id
_entity.type
_entity.pdbx_description
1 polymer ?
#
loop_
_entity_poly.entity_id
_entity_poly.type
_entity_poly.pdbx_seq_one_letter_code
_entity_poly.pdbx_strand_id
1 'polypeptide(L)'
;MAYAICIHCGDTKARALDACPECGFVPESVHDRAQSMVATTHNLSEAKLTAVSAALMRGEKVELPFELVLDYMDSFEGRSDFEPPPRIPGKGCGYLVLFGVLAALSLIVLVS
;
A
#
# COMPACT_ATOMS: atom_id res chain seq x y z
N MET A 1 16.57 -9.46 2.10
CA MET A 1 15.93 -8.12 2.12
C MET A 1 14.56 -8.29 2.73
N ALA A 2 14.12 -7.42 3.63
CA ALA A 2 12.79 -7.54 4.21
C ALA A 2 11.74 -6.85 3.31
N TYR A 3 10.66 -7.55 2.99
CA TYR A 3 9.53 -7.00 2.22
C TYR A 3 8.22 -7.68 2.64
N ALA A 4 7.10 -7.13 2.16
CA ALA A 4 5.77 -7.67 2.39
C ALA A 4 5.01 -7.86 1.07
N ILE A 5 3.99 -8.71 1.08
CA ILE A 5 3.03 -8.88 -0.01
C ILE A 5 1.77 -8.08 0.32
N CYS A 6 1.25 -7.36 -0.66
CA CYS A 6 -0.03 -6.67 -0.55
C CYS A 6 -1.15 -7.71 -0.49
N ILE A 7 -1.93 -7.71 0.59
CA ILE A 7 -3.07 -8.62 0.78
C ILE A 7 -4.23 -8.39 -0.21
N HIS A 8 -4.21 -7.26 -0.94
CA HIS A 8 -5.26 -6.89 -1.88
C HIS A 8 -4.92 -7.27 -3.32
N CYS A 9 -3.72 -6.95 -3.81
CA CYS A 9 -3.32 -7.21 -5.20
C CYS A 9 -2.22 -8.28 -5.37
N GLY A 10 -1.59 -8.73 -4.27
CA GLY A 10 -0.50 -9.70 -4.32
C GLY A 10 0.88 -9.12 -4.69
N ASP A 11 0.99 -7.82 -4.97
CA ASP A 11 2.29 -7.24 -5.32
C ASP A 11 3.19 -6.97 -4.09
N THR A 12 4.49 -6.89 -4.33
CA THR A 12 5.49 -6.61 -3.30
C THR A 12 5.44 -5.16 -2.80
N LYS A 13 5.68 -4.98 -1.50
CA LYS A 13 5.80 -3.65 -0.89
C LYS A 13 6.95 -3.60 0.11
N ALA A 14 7.54 -2.42 0.26
CA ALA A 14 8.67 -2.22 1.15
C ALA A 14 8.30 -2.40 2.64
N ARG A 15 7.09 -2.00 3.03
CA ARG A 15 6.61 -2.07 4.41
C ARG A 15 5.21 -2.65 4.51
N ALA A 16 4.98 -3.45 5.54
CA ALA A 16 3.72 -4.14 5.81
C ALA A 16 2.51 -3.20 5.98
N LEU A 17 2.70 -1.96 6.44
CA LEU A 17 1.59 -1.04 6.75
C LEU A 17 1.52 0.16 5.81
N ASP A 18 2.47 0.28 4.88
CA ASP A 18 2.46 1.35 3.89
C ASP A 18 1.45 1.07 2.77
N ALA A 19 1.06 2.14 2.07
CA ALA A 19 0.29 2.06 0.85
C ALA A 19 0.99 1.19 -0.20
N CYS A 20 0.24 0.32 -0.86
CA CYS A 20 0.75 -0.45 -1.99
C CYS A 20 1.09 0.48 -3.17
N PRO A 21 2.29 0.38 -3.77
CA PRO A 21 2.66 1.21 -4.92
C PRO A 21 1.80 0.91 -6.17
N GLU A 22 1.33 -0.32 -6.33
CA GLU A 22 0.56 -0.74 -7.51
C GLU A 22 -0.94 -0.43 -7.39
N CYS A 23 -1.58 -0.83 -6.29
CA CYS A 23 -3.04 -0.68 -6.13
C CYS A 23 -3.47 0.43 -5.16
N GLY A 24 -2.53 1.06 -4.45
CA GLY A 24 -2.83 2.10 -3.46
C GLY A 24 -3.49 1.62 -2.17
N PHE A 25 -3.68 0.31 -1.98
CA PHE A 25 -4.32 -0.24 -0.77
C PHE A 25 -3.53 0.09 0.50
N VAL A 26 -4.23 0.59 1.52
CA VAL A 26 -3.70 0.90 2.85
C VAL A 26 -4.45 0.06 3.89
N PRO A 27 -3.76 -0.71 4.75
CA PRO A 27 -4.40 -1.47 5.81
C PRO A 27 -4.97 -0.55 6.90
N GLU A 28 -6.29 -0.35 6.91
CA GLU A 28 -6.96 0.54 7.88
C GLU A 28 -7.48 -0.25 9.09
N SER A 29 -8.13 -1.40 8.87
CA SER A 29 -8.67 -2.21 9.97
C SER A 29 -7.57 -2.99 10.70
N VAL A 30 -7.82 -3.33 11.97
CA VAL A 30 -6.95 -4.20 12.78
C VAL A 30 -6.65 -5.51 12.03
N HIS A 31 -7.69 -6.11 11.44
CA HIS A 31 -7.58 -7.33 10.67
C HIS A 31 -6.68 -7.16 9.44
N ASP A 32 -6.85 -6.09 8.66
CA ASP A 32 -6.02 -5.85 7.46
C ASP A 32 -4.55 -5.61 7.83
N ARG A 33 -4.31 -4.88 8.93
CA ARG A 33 -2.98 -4.63 9.46
C ARG A 33 -2.32 -5.94 9.90
N ALA A 34 -3.05 -6.78 10.62
CA ALA A 34 -2.57 -8.09 11.04
C ALA A 34 -2.23 -8.99 9.84
N GLN A 35 -3.14 -9.13 8.88
CA GLN A 35 -2.87 -9.90 7.66
C GLN A 35 -1.66 -9.36 6.89
N SER A 36 -1.52 -8.03 6.79
CA SER A 36 -0.39 -7.42 6.11
C SER A 36 0.94 -7.62 6.84
N MET A 37 0.93 -7.70 8.18
CA MET A 37 2.11 -8.05 8.98
C MET A 37 2.49 -9.52 8.78
N VAL A 38 1.52 -10.43 8.78
CA VAL A 38 1.74 -11.85 8.52
C VAL A 38 2.32 -12.08 7.13
N ALA A 39 1.88 -11.31 6.13
CA ALA A 39 2.37 -11.38 4.75
C ALA A 39 3.77 -10.76 4.54
N THR A 40 4.70 -10.94 5.48
CA THR A 40 6.09 -10.43 5.42
C THR A 40 7.12 -11.55 5.41
N THR A 41 8.33 -11.26 4.93
CA THR A 41 9.49 -12.16 4.98
C THR A 41 9.94 -12.54 6.39
N HIS A 42 9.45 -11.84 7.42
CA HIS A 42 9.73 -12.16 8.82
C HIS A 42 8.87 -13.32 9.33
N ASN A 43 7.66 -13.47 8.80
CA ASN A 43 6.67 -14.45 9.28
C ASN A 43 6.49 -15.62 8.30
N LEU A 44 6.69 -15.40 7.00
CA LEU A 44 6.54 -16.41 5.96
C LEU A 44 7.84 -16.58 5.18
N SER A 45 8.11 -17.82 4.75
CA SER A 45 9.22 -18.10 3.83
C SER A 45 8.96 -17.50 2.45
N GLU A 46 10.03 -17.23 1.70
CA GLU A 46 9.91 -16.68 0.33
C GLU A 46 9.06 -17.55 -0.59
N ALA A 47 9.13 -18.88 -0.45
CA ALA A 47 8.29 -19.82 -1.19
C ALA A 47 6.79 -19.61 -0.88
N LYS A 48 6.45 -19.41 0.40
CA LYS A 48 5.07 -19.13 0.81
C LYS A 48 4.61 -17.76 0.33
N LEU A 49 5.46 -16.73 0.43
CA LEU A 49 5.13 -15.39 -0.05
C LEU A 49 4.92 -15.36 -1.57
N THR A 50 5.74 -16.08 -2.32
CA THR A 50 5.56 -16.25 -3.77
C THR A 50 4.22 -16.92 -4.09
N ALA A 51 3.86 -17.97 -3.35
CA ALA A 51 2.57 -18.63 -3.53
C ALA A 51 1.37 -17.72 -3.18
N VAL A 52 1.46 -16.97 -2.08
CA VAL A 52 0.47 -15.98 -1.65
C VAL A 52 0.31 -14.89 -2.72
N SER A 53 1.42 -14.32 -3.18
CA SER A 53 1.46 -13.30 -4.23
C SER A 53 0.78 -13.80 -5.51
N ALA A 54 1.18 -14.98 -5.99
CA ALA A 54 0.62 -15.56 -7.20
C ALA A 54 -0.89 -15.84 -7.08
N ALA A 55 -1.36 -16.32 -5.93
CA ALA A 55 -2.78 -16.55 -5.68
C ALA A 55 -3.59 -15.25 -5.66
N LEU A 56 -3.10 -14.22 -4.96
CA LEU A 56 -3.75 -12.91 -4.91
C LEU A 56 -3.77 -12.21 -6.28
N MET A 57 -2.71 -12.33 -7.07
CA MET A 57 -2.68 -11.83 -8.45
C MET A 57 -3.70 -12.51 -9.37
N ARG A 58 -4.10 -13.75 -9.07
CA ARG A 58 -5.20 -14.45 -9.77
C ARG A 58 -6.58 -14.10 -9.21
N GLY A 59 -6.66 -13.30 -8.16
CA GLY A 59 -7.91 -12.99 -7.45
C GLY A 59 -8.41 -14.14 -6.58
N GLU A 60 -7.55 -15.11 -6.25
CA GLU A 60 -7.88 -16.22 -5.36
C GLU A 60 -7.79 -15.77 -3.89
N LYS A 61 -8.61 -16.38 -3.04
CA LYS A 61 -8.50 -16.20 -1.59
C LYS A 61 -7.31 -16.99 -1.06
N VAL A 62 -6.51 -16.34 -0.22
CA VAL A 62 -5.35 -16.96 0.41
C VAL A 62 -5.61 -17.16 1.89
N GLU A 63 -5.30 -18.37 2.37
CA GLU A 63 -5.32 -18.69 3.79
C GLU A 63 -3.96 -18.36 4.41
N LEU A 64 -3.93 -17.33 5.24
CA LEU A 64 -2.79 -17.01 6.08
C LEU A 64 -2.87 -17.81 7.40
N PRO A 65 -1.73 -18.09 8.06
CA PRO A 65 -1.73 -18.81 9.33
C PRO A 65 -2.58 -18.09 10.38
N PHE A 66 -3.70 -18.70 10.75
CA PHE A 66 -4.71 -18.06 11.60
C PHE A 66 -4.16 -17.62 12.96
N GLU A 67 -3.34 -18.47 13.59
CA GLU A 67 -2.72 -18.16 14.89
C GLU A 67 -1.85 -16.90 14.83
N LEU A 68 -1.08 -16.71 13.75
CA LEU A 68 -0.26 -15.51 13.58
C LEU A 68 -1.12 -14.28 13.30
N VAL A 69 -2.20 -14.42 12.52
CA VAL A 69 -3.12 -13.29 12.29
C VAL A 69 -3.73 -12.84 13.61
N LEU A 70 -4.20 -13.77 14.44
CA LEU A 70 -4.75 -13.46 15.76
C LEU A 70 -3.73 -12.76 16.68
N ASP A 71 -2.49 -13.24 16.73
CA ASP A 71 -1.42 -12.66 17.56
C ASP A 71 -1.13 -11.20 17.18
N TYR A 72 -1.08 -10.90 15.88
CA TYR A 72 -0.94 -9.52 15.41
C TYR A 72 -2.21 -8.68 15.65
N MET A 73 -3.41 -9.26 15.56
CA MET A 73 -4.65 -8.53 15.87
C MET A 73 -4.65 -8.07 17.33
N ASP A 74 -4.34 -8.96 18.28
CA ASP A 74 -4.24 -8.63 19.71
C ASP A 74 -3.20 -7.52 19.96
N SER A 75 -2.05 -7.62 19.28
CA SER A 75 -1.00 -6.60 19.33
C SER A 75 -1.42 -5.20 18.83
N PHE A 76 -2.38 -5.13 17.90
CA PHE A 76 -2.91 -3.86 17.37
C PHE A 76 -4.08 -3.33 18.20
N GLU A 77 -4.93 -4.20 18.75
CA GLU A 77 -6.06 -3.80 19.61
C GLU A 77 -5.58 -3.17 20.92
N GLY A 78 -4.47 -3.66 21.48
CA GLY A 78 -3.83 -3.05 22.66
C GLY A 78 -3.22 -1.65 22.44
N ARG A 79 -3.29 -1.09 21.21
CA ARG A 79 -2.70 0.21 20.83
C ARG A 79 -3.72 1.22 20.27
N SER A 80 -4.95 1.23 20.77
CA SER A 80 -6.12 1.99 20.29
C SER A 80 -5.99 3.53 20.11
N ASP A 81 -4.81 4.12 20.27
CA ASP A 81 -4.61 5.58 20.22
C ASP A 81 -3.89 6.07 18.94
N PHE A 82 -3.64 5.18 17.95
CA PHE A 82 -2.96 5.58 16.72
C PHE A 82 -3.91 6.25 15.73
N GLU A 83 -4.06 7.57 15.85
CA GLU A 83 -4.63 8.40 14.78
C GLU A 83 -3.80 8.23 13.49
N PRO A 84 -4.40 7.87 12.34
CA PRO A 84 -3.67 7.73 11.10
C PRO A 84 -3.05 9.09 10.70
N PRO A 85 -1.80 9.11 10.19
CA PRO A 85 -1.18 10.36 9.76
C PRO A 85 -2.04 11.01 8.65
N PRO A 86 -2.14 12.36 8.63
CA PRO A 86 -2.91 13.05 7.62
C PRO A 86 -2.40 12.70 6.22
N ARG A 87 -3.32 12.27 5.35
CA ARG A 87 -3.04 11.92 3.96
C ARG A 87 -2.43 13.14 3.26
N ILE A 88 -1.14 13.11 2.95
CA ILE A 88 -0.54 14.09 2.03
C ILE A 88 -0.89 13.59 0.62
N PRO A 89 -1.79 14.26 -0.13
CA PRO A 89 -2.08 13.87 -1.49
C PRO A 89 -0.78 13.95 -2.29
N GLY A 90 -0.37 12.83 -2.90
CA GLY A 90 0.76 12.79 -3.80
C GLY A 90 0.52 13.77 -4.95
N LYS A 91 1.13 14.95 -4.88
CA LYS A 91 1.10 15.97 -5.94
C LYS A 91 2.00 15.55 -7.10
N GLY A 92 1.65 14.42 -7.73
CA GLY A 92 2.04 14.15 -9.11
C GLY A 92 1.02 14.81 -10.04
N CYS A 93 1.50 15.60 -11.00
CA CYS A 93 0.79 15.89 -12.24
C CYS A 93 -0.33 16.96 -12.28
N GLY A 94 -0.44 17.89 -11.32
CA GLY A 94 -1.33 19.08 -11.46
C GLY A 94 -0.63 20.34 -11.99
N TYR A 95 0.64 20.53 -11.60
CA TYR A 95 1.35 21.80 -11.82
C TYR A 95 1.85 22.00 -13.26
N LEU A 96 2.08 20.91 -14.02
CA LEU A 96 2.58 20.98 -15.41
C LEU A 96 1.53 21.54 -16.38
N VAL A 97 0.24 21.25 -16.18
CA VAL A 97 -0.83 21.73 -17.06
C VAL A 97 -1.02 23.25 -16.90
N LEU A 98 -0.94 23.74 -15.66
CA LEU A 98 -1.12 25.16 -15.33
C LEU A 98 0.03 26.03 -15.89
N PHE A 99 1.27 25.55 -15.82
CA PHE A 99 2.42 26.25 -16.42
C PHE A 99 2.36 26.26 -17.96
N GLY A 100 1.90 25.19 -18.60
CA GLY A 100 1.79 25.12 -20.07
C GLY A 100 0.79 26.14 -20.64
N VAL A 101 -0.37 26.31 -19.98
CA VAL A 101 -1.40 27.27 -20.42
C VAL A 101 -0.96 28.73 -20.21
N LEU A 102 -0.29 29.03 -19.10
CA LEU A 102 0.24 30.38 -18.84
C LEU A 102 1.35 30.78 -19.82
N ALA A 103 2.24 29.84 -20.18
CA ALA A 103 3.29 30.10 -21.17
C ALA A 103 2.73 30.28 -22.60
N ALA A 104 1.66 29.57 -22.96
CA ALA A 104 1.00 29.75 -24.24
C ALA A 104 0.28 31.11 -24.33
N LEU A 105 -0.39 31.54 -23.25
CA LEU A 105 -1.07 32.84 -23.19
C LEU A 105 -0.08 34.01 -23.24
N SER A 106 1.08 33.92 -22.57
CA SER A 106 2.07 34.99 -22.61
C SER A 106 2.71 35.16 -24.00
N LEU A 107 2.89 34.07 -24.76
CA LEU A 107 3.37 34.14 -26.15
C LEU A 107 2.34 34.79 -27.09
N ILE A 108 1.04 34.54 -26.88
CA ILE A 108 -0.03 35.16 -27.70
C ILE A 108 -0.07 36.68 -27.50
N VAL A 109 0.12 37.15 -26.26
CA VAL A 109 0.12 38.59 -25.93
C VAL A 109 1.36 39.31 -26.47
N LEU A 110 2.50 38.62 -26.65
CA LEU A 110 3.74 39.21 -27.18
C LEU A 110 3.77 39.35 -28.71
N VAL A 111 2.85 38.70 -29.42
CA VAL A 111 2.79 38.68 -30.90
C VAL A 111 1.63 39.52 -31.46
N SER A 112 0.77 40.07 -30.60
CA SER A 112 -0.31 41.01 -30.97
C SER A 112 0.10 42.46 -30.70
#